data_AF-A0A2T2WCC7-F1
#
_entry.id   AF-A0A2T2WCC7-F1
#
_cell.length_a   1.000
_cell.length_b   1.000
_cell.length_c   1.000
_cell.angle_alpha   90.00
_cell.angle_beta   90.00
_cell.angle_gamma   90.00
#
_symmetry.space_group_name_H-M   'P 1'
#
loop_
_entity.id
_entity.type
_entity.pdbx_description
1 polymer ?
#
loop_
_entity_poly.entity_id
_entity_poly.type
_entity_poly.pdbx_seq_one_letter_code
_entity_poly.pdbx_strand_id
1 'polypeptide(L)'
;MSEVLVRFLIEQLPEGGYLVTSDEVPGLVAQGRTVTEATEIAQDVVRRLVESYRDHGDPLPPSLQRVFSGHGEVIAPVAVD
;
A
#
# COMPACT_ATOMS: atom_id res chain seq x y z
N MET A 1 7.74 -7.47 13.62
CA MET A 1 6.81 -6.57 12.91
C MET A 1 6.53 -7.22 11.57
N SER A 2 5.27 -7.42 11.19
CA SER A 2 4.93 -8.05 9.90
C SER A 2 4.79 -6.94 8.86
N GLU A 3 5.53 -7.07 7.76
CA GLU A 3 5.48 -6.13 6.65
C GLU A 3 4.74 -6.76 5.47
N VAL A 4 3.97 -5.94 4.76
CA VAL A 4 3.21 -6.32 3.58
C VAL A 4 3.55 -5.36 2.45
N LEU A 5 3.72 -5.90 1.25
CA LEU A 5 3.81 -5.07 0.05
C LEU A 5 2.42 -4.86 -0.54
N VAL A 6 2.06 -3.60 -0.73
CA VAL A 6 0.81 -3.21 -1.37
C VAL A 6 1.11 -2.50 -2.68
N ARG A 7 0.50 -2.97 -3.76
CA ARG A 7 0.45 -2.24 -5.03
C ARG A 7 -0.75 -1.30 -5.01
N PHE A 8 -0.52 -0.04 -5.34
CA PHE A 8 -1.58 0.95 -5.53
C PHE A 8 -1.29 1.82 -6.75
N LEU A 9 -2.34 2.41 -7.29
CA LEU A 9 -2.28 3.43 -8.32
C LEU A 9 -2.21 4.79 -7.65
N ILE A 10 -1.48 5.71 -8.27
CA ILE A 10 -1.49 7.12 -7.87
C ILE A 10 -1.84 7.97 -9.09
N GLU A 11 -2.83 8.83 -8.91
CA GLU A 11 -3.36 9.69 -9.96
C GLU A 11 -3.32 11.14 -9.51
N GLN A 12 -2.88 12.04 -10.40
CA GLN A 12 -2.99 13.47 -10.14
C GLN A 12 -4.42 13.92 -10.43
N LEU A 13 -5.01 14.67 -9.51
CA LEU A 13 -6.39 15.14 -9.63
C LEU A 13 -6.48 16.47 -10.42
N PRO A 14 -7.55 16.70 -11.21
CA PRO A 14 -7.75 17.94 -11.96
C PRO A 14 -7.75 19.21 -11.10
N GLU A 15 -8.20 19.10 -9.86
CA GLU A 15 -8.32 20.19 -8.88
C GLU A 15 -6.98 20.43 -8.14
N GLY A 16 -5.98 19.59 -8.39
CA GLY A 16 -4.72 19.53 -7.67
C GLY A 16 -4.70 18.46 -6.58
N GLY A 17 -3.49 18.02 -6.23
CA GLY A 17 -3.27 16.90 -5.31
C GLY A 17 -3.24 15.53 -6.01
N TYR A 18 -3.21 14.47 -5.20
CA TYR A 18 -3.01 13.09 -5.62
C TYR A 18 -4.00 12.17 -4.93
N LEU A 19 -4.60 11.27 -5.69
CA LEU A 19 -5.46 10.18 -5.23
C LEU A 19 -4.68 8.86 -5.29
N VAL A 20 -4.81 8.05 -4.25
CA VAL A 20 -4.28 6.70 -4.15
C VAL A 20 -5.43 5.72 -3.99
N THR A 21 -5.47 4.71 -4.86
CA THR A 21 -6.46 3.62 -4.84
C THR A 21 -5.79 2.29 -5.17
N SER A 22 -6.44 1.17 -4.86
CA SER A 22 -5.94 -0.16 -5.25
C SER A 22 -7.08 -1.13 -5.51
N ASP A 23 -7.03 -1.79 -6.68
CA ASP A 23 -7.91 -2.91 -7.01
C ASP A 23 -7.60 -4.15 -6.15
N GLU A 24 -6.36 -4.26 -5.65
CA GLU A 24 -5.92 -5.38 -4.84
C GLU A 24 -6.31 -5.21 -3.36
N VAL A 25 -6.53 -3.99 -2.87
CA VAL A 25 -6.86 -3.70 -1.48
C VAL A 25 -8.22 -3.00 -1.40
N PRO A 26 -9.32 -3.77 -1.25
CA PRO A 26 -10.66 -3.21 -1.12
C PRO A 26 -10.75 -2.19 0.01
N GLY A 27 -11.32 -1.02 -0.29
CA GLY A 27 -11.46 0.08 0.66
C GLY A 27 -10.24 0.98 0.79
N LEU A 28 -9.13 0.70 0.08
CA LEU A 28 -8.00 1.62 0.04
C LEU A 28 -8.34 2.83 -0.84
N VAL A 29 -8.61 3.96 -0.18
CA VAL A 29 -8.75 5.27 -0.80
C VAL A 29 -8.04 6.28 0.08
N ALA A 30 -7.10 7.02 -0.49
CA ALA A 30 -6.36 8.07 0.21
C ALA A 30 -6.09 9.25 -0.73
N GLN A 31 -6.10 10.47 -0.19
CA GLN A 31 -5.82 11.67 -0.97
C GLN A 31 -4.88 12.58 -0.20
N GLY A 32 -3.90 13.17 -0.90
CA GLY A 32 -2.95 14.13 -0.33
C GLY A 32 -2.64 15.25 -1.31
N ARG A 33 -2.02 16.33 -0.83
CA ARG A 33 -1.56 17.46 -1.66
C ARG A 33 -0.29 17.11 -2.42
N THR A 34 0.48 16.15 -1.91
CA THR A 34 1.71 15.62 -2.53
C THR A 34 1.66 14.11 -2.65
N VAL A 35 2.51 13.54 -3.53
CA VAL A 35 2.67 12.09 -3.66
C VAL A 35 3.06 11.45 -2.34
N THR A 36 4.00 12.06 -1.61
CA THR A 36 4.47 11.58 -0.31
C THR A 36 3.33 11.54 0.71
N GLU A 37 2.60 12.65 0.87
CA GLU A 37 1.47 12.73 1.81
C GLU A 37 0.37 11.72 1.47
N ALA A 38 -0.01 11.61 0.19
CA ALA A 38 -1.03 10.65 -0.24
C ALA A 38 -0.60 9.20 0.05
N THR A 39 0.70 8.91 -0.09
CA THR A 39 1.28 7.59 0.22
C THR A 39 1.31 7.30 1.72
N GLU A 40 1.67 8.28 2.55
CA GLU A 40 1.63 8.16 4.02
C GLU A 40 0.21 7.88 4.51
N ILE A 41 -0.78 8.62 3.98
CA ILE A 41 -2.19 8.39 4.29
C ILE A 41 -2.63 6.99 3.82
N ALA A 42 -2.22 6.56 2.63
CA ALA A 42 -2.53 5.23 2.12
C ALA A 42 -1.99 4.11 3.03
N GLN A 43 -0.77 4.25 3.55
CA GLN A 43 -0.19 3.29 4.49
C GLN A 43 -0.99 3.19 5.80
N ASP A 44 -1.43 4.33 6.34
CA ASP A 44 -2.28 4.36 7.53
C ASP A 44 -3.67 3.75 7.27
N VAL A 45 -4.26 3.99 6.10
CA VAL A 45 -5.52 3.36 5.69
C VAL A 45 -5.35 1.84 5.59
N VAL A 46 -4.30 1.34 4.95
CA VAL A 46 -4.01 -0.11 4.88
C VAL A 46 -3.90 -0.70 6.28
N ARG A 47 -3.17 -0.05 7.20
CA ARG A 47 -3.02 -0.53 8.58
C ARG A 47 -4.38 -0.69 9.27
N ARG A 48 -5.25 0.33 9.18
CA ARG A 48 -6.59 0.32 9.78
C ARG A 48 -7.51 -0.70 9.14
N LEU A 49 -7.44 -0.89 7.81
CA LEU A 49 -8.19 -1.93 7.12
C LEU A 49 -7.79 -3.31 7.67
N VAL A 50 -6.50 -3.58 7.74
CA VAL A 50 -5.97 -4.85 8.27
C VAL A 50 -6.40 -5.09 9.72
N GLU A 51 -6.38 -4.06 10.58
CA GLU A 51 -6.91 -4.12 11.95
C GLU A 51 -8.41 -4.45 11.94
N SER A 52 -9.19 -3.75 11.11
CA SER A 52 -10.63 -4.01 10.96
C SER A 52 -10.92 -5.46 10.55
N TYR A 53 -10.22 -6.01 9.56
CA TYR A 53 -10.39 -7.43 9.18
C TYR A 53 -10.17 -8.36 10.37
N ARG A 54 -9.12 -8.10 11.17
CA ARG A 54 -8.81 -8.92 12.36
C ARG A 54 -9.87 -8.80 13.45
N ASP A 55 -10.33 -7.59 13.73
CA ASP A 55 -11.31 -7.33 14.78
C ASP A 55 -12.68 -7.97 14.47
N HIS A 56 -13.05 -8.03 13.19
CA HIS A 56 -14.31 -8.65 12.74
C HIS A 56 -14.17 -10.16 12.46
N GLY A 57 -12.95 -10.71 12.48
CA GLY A 57 -12.69 -12.11 12.15
C GLY A 57 -12.80 -12.42 10.64
N ASP A 58 -12.77 -11.40 9.79
CA ASP A 58 -12.84 -11.53 8.35
C ASP A 58 -11.47 -11.95 7.78
N PRO A 59 -11.43 -12.79 6.73
CA PRO A 59 -10.19 -13.15 6.08
C PRO A 59 -9.59 -11.92 5.37
N LEU A 60 -8.30 -11.68 5.56
CA LEU A 60 -7.59 -10.65 4.81
C LEU A 60 -7.66 -10.96 3.29
N PRO A 61 -7.76 -9.94 2.43
CA PRO A 61 -7.67 -10.14 0.98
C PRO A 61 -6.29 -10.73 0.59
N PRO A 62 -6.19 -11.52 -0.49
CA PRO A 62 -4.96 -12.22 -0.87
C PRO A 62 -3.71 -11.33 -1.02
N SER A 63 -3.91 -10.08 -1.43
CA SER A 63 -2.86 -9.05 -1.52
C SER A 63 -2.24 -8.70 -0.17
N LEU A 64 -3.04 -8.73 0.90
CA LEU A 64 -2.63 -8.40 2.26
C LEU A 64 -2.14 -9.62 3.06
N GLN A 65 -2.40 -10.83 2.58
CA GLN A 65 -1.87 -12.06 3.17
C GLN A 65 -0.38 -12.25 2.85
N ARG A 66 0.14 -11.56 1.82
CA ARG A 66 1.53 -11.68 1.36
C ARG A 66 2.46 -10.92 2.31
N VAL A 67 2.77 -11.55 3.44
CA VAL A 67 3.90 -11.18 4.28
C VAL A 67 5.18 -11.62 3.56
N PHE A 68 6.18 -10.73 3.44
CA PHE A 68 7.49 -11.12 2.94
C PHE A 68 8.06 -12.20 3.87
N SER A 69 7.92 -13.46 3.45
CA SER A 69 8.32 -14.61 4.24
C SER A 69 9.67 -15.10 3.72
N GLY A 70 10.70 -14.26 3.84
CA GLY A 70 12.10 -14.61 3.56
C GLY A 70 12.50 -14.73 2.08
N HIS A 71 13.71 -14.27 1.78
CA HIS A 71 14.46 -14.37 0.51
C HIS A 71 13.69 -14.06 -0.79
N GLY A 72 13.86 -12.83 -1.29
CA GLY A 72 13.53 -12.47 -2.67
C GLY A 72 14.81 -12.15 -3.45
N GLU A 73 14.87 -12.52 -4.73
CA GLU A 73 15.92 -12.02 -5.62
C GLU A 73 15.69 -10.52 -5.85
N VAL A 74 16.67 -9.70 -5.48
CA VAL A 74 16.67 -8.26 -5.73
C VAL A 74 17.75 -7.96 -6.76
N ILE A 75 17.35 -7.44 -7.92
CA ILE A 75 18.26 -6.88 -8.92
C ILE A 75 18.37 -5.38 -8.63
N ALA A 76 19.54 -4.92 -8.22
CA ALA A 76 19.83 -3.51 -7.96
C ALA A 76 20.92 -3.01 -8.93
N PRO A 77 20.83 -1.76 -9.41
CA PRO A 77 21.89 -1.17 -10.22
C PRO A 77 23.15 -1.02 -9.36
N VAL A 78 24.27 -1.56 -9.84
CA VAL A 78 25.59 -1.40 -9.23
C VAL A 78 26.42 -0.53 -10.17
N ALA A 79 26.90 0.61 -9.68
CA ALA A 79 27.88 1.40 -10.40
C ALA A 79 29.18 0.60 -10.46
N VAL A 80 29.63 0.33 -11.67
CA VAL A 80 30.99 -0.14 -11.95
C VAL A 80 31.68 1.01 -12.67
N ASP A 81 32.86 1.40 -12.16
CA ASP A 81 33.64 2.55 -12.63
C ASP A 81 33.85 2.59 -14.16
#